data_AF-A0A542GMY8-F1
#
_entry.id   AF-A0A542GMY8-F1
#
_cell.length_a   1.000
_cell.length_b   1.000
_cell.length_c   1.000
_cell.angle_alpha   90.00
_cell.angle_beta   90.00
_cell.angle_gamma   90.00
#
_symmetry.space_group_name_H-M   'P 1'
#
loop_
_entity.id
_entity.type
_entity.pdbx_description
1 polymer ?
#
loop_
_entity_poly.entity_id
_entity_poly.type
_entity_poly.pdbx_seq_one_letter_code
_entity_poly.pdbx_strand_id
1 'polypeptide(L)'
;MADQNFSFPTPPAAPAPAKRAFYTKKRFVIPAGVLLVGILMGSCSGGNKPAADSSPIASTAASAEAAAPATAAPAAPAAAAPPSSAPAAPAAPTVGVPFSVKMRNGNTARITVVSAVRTDTVTTGAFATPPKNGTYLLLDVLWETESGKTSSNPLYFSAKDANGRKADMSLFADNQLGSGEVLPGDKARGNIAFDIAPGAATVMISDPLLQEAARIQIPG
;
A
#
# COMPACT_ATOMS: atom_id res chain seq x y z
N MET A 1 43.41 -51.63 -47.53
CA MET A 1 42.54 -51.98 -46.39
C MET A 1 42.99 -51.09 -45.25
N ALA A 2 42.21 -50.06 -44.92
CA ALA A 2 42.58 -49.02 -43.97
C ALA A 2 41.71 -49.15 -42.72
N ASP A 3 42.35 -49.30 -41.57
CA ASP A 3 41.76 -49.40 -40.25
C ASP A 3 41.13 -48.07 -39.83
N GLN A 4 39.81 -48.06 -39.62
CA GLN A 4 39.06 -46.93 -39.07
C GLN A 4 39.07 -47.02 -37.54
N ASN A 5 39.81 -46.11 -36.92
CA ASN A 5 39.96 -45.99 -35.47
C ASN A 5 38.76 -45.21 -34.90
N PHE A 6 37.80 -45.90 -34.28
CA PHE A 6 36.66 -45.25 -33.61
C PHE A 6 37.04 -44.89 -32.17
N SER A 7 37.34 -43.60 -31.92
CA SER A 7 37.42 -43.04 -30.58
C SER A 7 36.01 -42.74 -30.05
N PHE A 8 35.62 -43.38 -28.95
CA PHE A 8 34.41 -43.03 -28.21
C PHE A 8 34.69 -41.85 -27.25
N PRO A 9 33.80 -40.85 -27.13
CA PRO A 9 33.97 -39.77 -26.17
C PRO A 9 33.76 -40.28 -24.73
N THR A 10 34.69 -39.94 -23.85
CA THR A 10 34.67 -40.21 -22.42
C THR A 10 33.48 -39.50 -21.75
N PRO A 11 32.69 -40.16 -20.88
CA PRO A 11 31.63 -39.50 -20.14
C PRO A 11 32.20 -38.52 -19.09
N PRO A 12 31.53 -37.38 -18.81
CA PRO A 12 31.98 -36.41 -17.81
C PRO A 12 31.94 -37.00 -16.40
N ALA A 13 32.98 -36.72 -15.62
CA ALA A 13 33.12 -37.16 -14.24
C ALA A 13 32.05 -36.53 -13.32
N ALA A 14 31.46 -37.35 -12.44
CA ALA A 14 30.50 -36.90 -11.45
C ALA A 14 31.17 -35.99 -10.38
N PRO A 15 30.48 -34.92 -9.91
CA PRO A 15 31.04 -34.02 -8.90
C PRO A 15 31.12 -34.70 -7.52
N ALA A 16 32.27 -34.57 -6.86
CA ALA A 16 32.51 -35.07 -5.52
C ALA A 16 31.70 -34.30 -4.45
N PRO A 17 31.25 -34.96 -3.36
CA PRO A 17 30.47 -34.30 -2.31
C PRO A 17 31.32 -33.30 -1.50
N ALA A 18 30.82 -32.07 -1.39
CA ALA A 18 31.45 -31.00 -0.63
C ALA A 18 31.37 -31.26 0.89
N LYS A 19 32.52 -31.19 1.58
CA LYS A 19 32.62 -31.29 3.05
C LYS A 19 32.03 -30.03 3.68
N ARG A 20 31.02 -30.19 4.56
CA ARG A 20 30.41 -29.08 5.30
C ARG A 20 31.37 -28.54 6.36
N ALA A 21 31.54 -27.22 6.40
CA ALA A 21 32.36 -26.54 7.42
C ALA A 21 31.63 -26.54 8.78
N PHE A 22 32.22 -27.27 9.73
CA PHE A 22 31.78 -27.41 11.10
C PHE A 22 32.48 -26.34 11.96
N TYR A 23 32.08 -25.06 11.88
CA TYR A 23 32.65 -24.00 12.74
C TYR A 23 31.59 -23.08 13.37
N THR A 24 31.16 -23.52 14.56
CA THR A 24 31.16 -22.77 15.84
C THR A 24 30.44 -21.42 15.96
N LYS A 25 29.18 -21.51 16.40
CA LYS A 25 28.62 -20.89 17.62
C LYS A 25 29.63 -20.10 18.49
N LYS A 26 29.69 -18.76 18.41
CA LYS A 26 30.24 -17.85 19.48
C LYS A 26 30.12 -16.33 19.20
N ARG A 27 29.03 -15.82 18.59
CA ARG A 27 28.84 -14.36 18.38
C ARG A 27 27.61 -13.74 19.06
N PHE A 28 26.98 -14.46 19.99
CA PHE A 28 25.69 -14.11 20.60
C PHE A 28 25.77 -13.39 21.97
N VAL A 29 26.80 -12.57 22.24
CA VAL A 29 27.00 -11.98 23.59
C VAL A 29 27.20 -10.45 23.59
N ILE A 30 27.01 -9.75 22.48
CA ILE A 30 27.25 -8.29 22.42
C ILE A 30 26.16 -7.62 21.55
N PRO A 31 24.90 -7.50 22.03
CA PRO A 31 24.34 -6.14 22.14
C PRO A 31 23.32 -5.96 23.28
N ALA A 32 23.26 -6.88 24.25
CA ALA A 32 22.35 -6.77 25.40
C ALA A 32 22.73 -5.64 26.40
N GLY A 33 23.91 -5.03 26.27
CA GLY A 33 24.42 -4.02 27.21
C GLY A 33 24.15 -2.55 26.84
N VAL A 34 23.68 -2.25 25.62
CA VAL A 34 23.54 -0.85 25.14
C VAL A 34 22.08 -0.34 25.24
N LEU A 35 21.11 -1.23 25.49
CA LEU A 35 19.68 -0.89 25.54
C LEU A 35 19.20 -0.32 26.89
N LEU A 36 20.05 -0.24 27.92
CA LEU A 36 19.64 0.08 29.30
C LEU A 36 20.01 1.49 29.79
N VAL A 37 20.62 2.35 28.95
CA VAL A 37 21.11 3.69 29.36
C VAL A 37 20.37 4.87 28.68
N GLY A 38 19.42 4.61 27.78
CA GLY A 38 18.70 5.66 27.03
C GLY A 38 17.35 6.11 27.63
N ILE A 39 16.87 5.46 28.67
CA ILE A 39 15.56 5.73 29.29
C ILE A 39 15.81 6.58 30.54
N LEU A 40 15.90 7.92 30.44
CA LEU A 40 15.72 8.81 31.61
C LEU A 40 15.62 10.33 31.37
N MET A 41 15.67 10.86 30.14
CA MET A 41 15.59 12.32 29.95
C MET A 41 14.72 12.72 28.77
N GLY A 42 13.53 13.26 29.05
CA GLY A 42 12.73 13.94 28.04
C GLY A 42 11.24 14.10 28.35
N SER A 43 10.86 14.42 29.59
CA SER A 43 9.47 14.75 29.94
C SER A 43 9.44 16.07 30.71
N CYS A 44 9.11 17.15 30.00
CA CYS A 44 8.57 18.41 30.52
C CYS A 44 8.25 19.36 29.34
N SER A 45 7.00 19.33 28.90
CA SER A 45 6.35 20.38 28.10
C SER A 45 4.89 20.36 28.55
N GLY A 46 4.28 21.37 29.17
CA GLY A 46 4.53 22.81 29.13
C GLY A 46 3.50 23.45 28.20
N GLY A 47 2.36 23.92 28.72
CA GLY A 47 1.40 24.68 27.90
C GLY A 47 0.01 24.88 28.50
N ASN A 48 -0.25 26.11 28.96
CA ASN A 48 -1.47 26.62 29.58
C ASN A 48 -2.57 27.06 28.58
N LYS A 49 -3.82 27.12 29.10
CA LYS A 49 -4.95 28.05 28.81
C LYS A 49 -5.82 27.82 27.55
N PRO A 50 -7.06 28.35 27.51
CA PRO A 50 -8.07 28.56 28.57
C PRO A 50 -9.49 28.11 28.13
N ALA A 51 -10.42 28.17 29.09
CA ALA A 51 -11.86 28.13 28.90
C ALA A 51 -12.43 29.41 28.24
N ALA A 52 -13.51 29.25 27.47
CA ALA A 52 -14.61 30.20 27.22
C ALA A 52 -15.74 29.33 26.60
N ASP A 53 -16.85 29.02 27.27
CA ASP A 53 -17.88 29.83 27.92
C ASP A 53 -18.86 30.51 26.92
N SER A 54 -20.13 30.20 27.17
CA SER A 54 -21.37 30.94 26.86
C SER A 54 -22.05 30.88 25.49
N SER A 55 -23.32 30.47 25.61
CA SER A 55 -24.44 30.35 24.69
C SER A 55 -25.09 31.72 24.32
N PRO A 56 -26.42 31.82 24.06
CA PRO A 56 -27.05 31.94 22.74
C PRO A 56 -27.72 33.32 22.53
N ILE A 57 -28.16 33.64 21.30
CA ILE A 57 -29.15 34.72 21.10
C ILE A 57 -30.21 34.29 20.09
N ALA A 58 -31.45 34.49 20.51
CA ALA A 58 -32.70 34.16 19.85
C ALA A 58 -33.20 35.27 18.91
N SER A 59 -34.07 34.84 17.99
CA SER A 59 -35.28 35.50 17.48
C SER A 59 -35.29 36.99 17.13
N THR A 60 -35.66 37.28 15.88
CA THR A 60 -36.56 38.41 15.60
C THR A 60 -37.51 38.01 14.47
N ALA A 61 -38.81 38.12 14.76
CA ALA A 61 -39.92 37.98 13.84
C ALA A 61 -40.33 39.36 13.31
N ALA A 62 -40.86 39.45 12.09
CA ALA A 62 -41.93 40.40 11.73
C ALA A 62 -42.56 40.08 10.38
N SER A 63 -43.88 40.25 10.35
CA SER A 63 -44.87 39.91 9.32
C SER A 63 -45.07 41.01 8.25
N ALA A 64 -46.00 40.69 7.34
CA ALA A 64 -46.80 41.56 6.45
C ALA A 64 -46.20 41.74 5.04
N GLU A 65 -46.95 41.81 3.93
CA GLU A 65 -48.38 41.91 3.68
C GLU A 65 -48.69 41.43 2.25
N ALA A 66 -49.97 41.16 1.99
CA ALA A 66 -50.53 40.59 0.77
C ALA A 66 -50.48 41.50 -0.48
N ALA A 67 -50.36 40.89 -1.66
CA ALA A 67 -50.81 41.45 -2.92
C ALA A 67 -51.47 40.35 -3.78
N ALA A 68 -52.68 40.64 -4.24
CA ALA A 68 -53.54 39.78 -5.04
C ALA A 68 -53.09 39.68 -6.53
N PRO A 69 -53.65 38.75 -7.32
CA PRO A 69 -52.94 38.12 -8.45
C PRO A 69 -53.15 38.86 -9.78
N ALA A 70 -52.09 38.90 -10.60
CA ALA A 70 -52.17 39.24 -12.00
C ALA A 70 -52.32 37.95 -12.84
N THR A 71 -53.44 37.86 -13.55
CA THR A 71 -53.78 36.79 -14.48
C THR A 71 -52.78 36.74 -15.64
N ALA A 72 -51.90 35.75 -15.66
CA ALA A 72 -50.99 35.48 -16.77
C ALA A 72 -51.51 34.30 -17.62
N ALA A 73 -51.50 34.51 -18.93
CA ALA A 73 -51.95 33.58 -19.96
C ALA A 73 -51.24 32.21 -19.89
N PRO A 74 -51.90 31.12 -20.34
CA PRO A 74 -51.30 29.78 -20.33
C PRO A 74 -50.09 29.72 -21.26
N ALA A 75 -48.89 29.68 -20.69
CA ALA A 75 -47.67 29.34 -21.38
C ALA A 75 -47.68 27.83 -21.73
N ALA A 76 -47.35 27.52 -22.97
CA ALA A 76 -47.21 26.16 -23.48
C ALA A 76 -46.20 25.35 -22.62
N PRO A 77 -46.42 24.04 -22.42
CA PRO A 77 -45.54 23.21 -21.61
C PRO A 77 -44.14 23.20 -22.21
N ALA A 78 -43.18 23.80 -21.49
CA ALA A 78 -41.77 23.64 -21.75
C ALA A 78 -41.43 22.16 -21.55
N ALA A 79 -40.98 21.51 -22.62
CA ALA A 79 -40.48 20.15 -22.57
C ALA A 79 -39.38 20.06 -21.50
N ALA A 80 -39.57 19.16 -20.54
CA ALA A 80 -38.60 18.90 -19.50
C ALA A 80 -37.25 18.54 -20.14
N ALA A 81 -36.21 19.31 -19.81
CA ALA A 81 -34.85 18.97 -20.21
C ALA A 81 -34.51 17.58 -19.65
N PRO A 82 -33.86 16.71 -20.45
CA PRO A 82 -33.46 15.39 -19.96
C PRO A 82 -32.56 15.56 -18.74
N PRO A 83 -32.66 14.68 -17.72
CA PRO A 83 -31.80 14.75 -16.56
C PRO A 83 -30.34 14.64 -17.03
N SER A 84 -29.56 15.69 -16.76
CA SER A 84 -28.11 15.68 -16.96
C SER A 84 -27.54 14.56 -16.10
N SER A 85 -27.06 13.50 -16.74
CA SER A 85 -26.43 12.36 -16.09
C SER A 85 -25.17 12.86 -15.38
N ALA A 86 -25.22 12.89 -14.04
CA ALA A 86 -24.05 13.15 -13.23
C ALA A 86 -22.93 12.15 -13.59
N PRO A 87 -21.67 12.58 -13.71
CA PRO A 87 -20.56 11.67 -14.01
C PRO A 87 -20.52 10.52 -13.00
N ALA A 88 -20.45 9.29 -13.51
CA ALA A 88 -20.31 8.10 -12.68
C ALA A 88 -19.07 8.23 -11.77
N ALA A 89 -19.22 7.87 -10.50
CA ALA A 89 -18.10 7.86 -9.57
C ALA A 89 -16.98 6.93 -10.10
N PRO A 90 -15.70 7.29 -9.91
CA PRO A 90 -14.59 6.45 -10.38
C PRO A 90 -14.70 5.04 -9.80
N ALA A 91 -14.50 4.03 -10.65
CA ALA A 91 -14.46 2.64 -10.21
C ALA A 91 -13.35 2.42 -9.17
N ALA A 92 -13.60 1.59 -8.17
CA ALA A 92 -12.60 1.22 -7.19
C ALA A 92 -11.41 0.51 -7.87
N PRO A 93 -10.16 0.76 -7.46
CA PRO A 93 -9.02 0.11 -8.06
C PRO A 93 -9.03 -1.42 -7.83
N THR A 94 -8.51 -2.15 -8.81
CA THR A 94 -8.49 -3.62 -8.87
C THR A 94 -7.10 -4.12 -9.26
N VAL A 95 -6.80 -5.39 -8.95
CA VAL A 95 -5.53 -6.04 -9.32
C VAL A 95 -5.40 -6.08 -10.84
N GLY A 96 -4.21 -5.77 -11.35
CA GLY A 96 -3.87 -5.73 -12.76
C GLY A 96 -4.23 -4.42 -13.47
N VAL A 97 -5.02 -3.53 -12.85
CA VAL A 97 -5.46 -2.27 -13.45
C VAL A 97 -4.68 -1.10 -12.82
N PRO A 98 -3.99 -0.26 -13.62
CA PRO A 98 -3.32 0.93 -13.10
C PRO A 98 -4.33 1.97 -12.58
N PHE A 99 -3.98 2.66 -11.50
CA PHE A 99 -4.76 3.76 -10.95
C PHE A 99 -3.86 4.87 -10.44
N SER A 100 -4.33 6.12 -10.52
CA SER A 100 -3.58 7.30 -10.08
C SER A 100 -3.82 7.59 -8.60
N VAL A 101 -2.74 7.88 -7.87
CA VAL A 101 -2.74 8.19 -6.44
C VAL A 101 -2.04 9.53 -6.23
N LYS A 102 -2.71 10.44 -5.52
CA LYS A 102 -2.15 11.75 -5.18
C LYS A 102 -1.12 11.62 -4.07
N MET A 103 0.12 12.01 -4.35
CA MET A 103 1.28 11.97 -3.44
C MET A 103 1.54 13.32 -2.75
N ARG A 104 0.48 14.15 -2.60
CA ARG A 104 0.48 15.56 -2.16
C ARG A 104 1.24 16.52 -3.07
N ASN A 105 1.09 17.82 -2.82
CA ASN A 105 1.80 18.91 -3.52
C ASN A 105 1.71 18.87 -5.06
N GLY A 106 0.62 18.32 -5.60
CA GLY A 106 0.45 18.14 -7.06
C GLY A 106 1.22 16.95 -7.65
N ASN A 107 1.91 16.17 -6.83
CA ASN A 107 2.59 14.94 -7.24
C ASN A 107 1.58 13.81 -7.40
N THR A 108 1.72 13.01 -8.46
CA THR A 108 0.83 11.89 -8.75
C THR A 108 1.65 10.68 -9.16
N ALA A 109 1.38 9.54 -8.53
CA ALA A 109 1.90 8.25 -8.96
C ALA A 109 0.80 7.43 -9.64
N ARG A 110 1.14 6.72 -10.71
CA ARG A 110 0.36 5.60 -11.24
C ARG A 110 0.85 4.33 -10.58
N ILE A 111 -0.04 3.67 -9.85
CA ILE A 111 0.24 2.43 -9.15
C ILE A 111 -0.53 1.30 -9.83
N THR A 112 0.11 0.16 -10.01
CA THR A 112 -0.52 -1.09 -10.45
C THR A 112 -0.13 -2.18 -9.46
N VAL A 113 -1.12 -2.82 -8.82
CA VAL A 113 -0.89 -4.10 -8.15
C VAL A 113 -0.97 -5.16 -9.24
N VAL A 114 0.16 -5.58 -9.78
CA VAL A 114 0.26 -6.48 -10.94
C VAL A 114 -0.32 -7.85 -10.61
N SER A 115 -0.01 -8.37 -9.43
CA SER A 115 -0.56 -9.63 -8.93
C SER A 115 -0.66 -9.62 -7.40
N ALA A 116 -1.56 -10.45 -6.87
CA ALA A 116 -1.72 -10.71 -5.46
C ALA A 116 -1.81 -12.23 -5.25
N VAL A 117 -0.87 -12.81 -4.50
CA VAL A 117 -0.72 -14.26 -4.34
C VAL A 117 -0.61 -14.63 -2.87
N ARG A 118 -1.25 -15.74 -2.49
CA ARG A 118 -1.12 -16.34 -1.16
C ARG A 118 0.04 -17.34 -1.15
N THR A 119 0.94 -17.25 -0.17
CA THR A 119 2.12 -18.11 -0.08
C THR A 119 2.57 -18.32 1.37
N ASP A 120 3.25 -19.43 1.65
CA ASP A 120 3.83 -19.73 2.97
C ASP A 120 5.24 -19.17 3.13
N THR A 121 5.85 -18.67 2.06
CA THR A 121 7.17 -18.05 2.09
C THR A 121 7.24 -16.84 1.15
N VAL A 122 7.95 -15.81 1.60
CA VAL A 122 8.22 -14.59 0.83
C VAL A 122 9.72 -14.29 0.70
N THR A 123 10.57 -15.06 1.36
CA THR A 123 12.01 -15.01 1.16
C THR A 123 12.65 -16.37 1.32
N THR A 124 13.70 -16.60 0.54
CA THR A 124 14.51 -17.82 0.57
C THR A 124 15.79 -17.68 1.40
N GLY A 125 16.04 -16.49 1.98
CA GLY A 125 17.26 -16.17 2.73
C GLY A 125 17.26 -16.62 4.19
N ALA A 126 18.35 -16.32 4.89
CA ALA A 126 18.54 -16.65 6.32
C ALA A 126 17.53 -15.96 7.27
N PHE A 127 16.78 -14.97 6.76
CA PHE A 127 15.73 -14.26 7.49
C PHE A 127 14.33 -14.77 7.15
N ALA A 128 14.22 -15.91 6.44
CA ALA A 128 12.94 -16.54 6.16
C ALA A 128 12.25 -16.92 7.47
N THR A 129 11.08 -16.34 7.69
CA THR A 129 10.18 -16.72 8.77
C THR A 129 8.88 -17.25 8.17
N PRO A 130 8.28 -18.31 8.73
CA PRO A 130 6.93 -18.70 8.36
C PRO A 130 5.92 -17.61 8.77
N PRO A 131 4.76 -17.51 8.09
CA PRO A 131 3.68 -16.62 8.48
C PRO A 131 3.14 -17.03 9.86
N LYS A 132 2.82 -16.05 10.69
CA LYS A 132 2.25 -16.24 12.03
C LYS A 132 0.73 -16.11 12.02
N ASN A 133 0.16 -15.45 11.02
CA ASN A 133 -1.26 -15.18 10.91
C ASN A 133 -1.95 -16.04 9.83
N GLY A 134 -1.25 -17.02 9.25
CA GLY A 134 -1.83 -18.03 8.36
C GLY A 134 -1.06 -18.15 7.05
N THR A 135 -1.08 -17.10 6.23
CA THR A 135 -0.33 -17.05 4.96
C THR A 135 0.25 -15.66 4.76
N TYR A 136 1.28 -15.55 3.94
CA TYR A 136 1.63 -14.26 3.36
C TYR A 136 0.71 -13.93 2.19
N LEU A 137 0.22 -12.70 2.15
CA LEU A 137 -0.27 -12.05 0.94
C LEU A 137 0.91 -11.31 0.29
N LEU A 138 1.39 -11.83 -0.84
CA LEU A 138 2.46 -11.26 -1.63
C LEU A 138 1.88 -10.45 -2.79
N LEU A 139 2.16 -9.15 -2.82
CA LEU A 139 1.79 -8.24 -3.88
C LEU A 139 3.01 -7.94 -4.74
N ASP A 140 2.86 -8.04 -6.06
CA ASP A 140 3.79 -7.47 -7.03
C ASP A 140 3.27 -6.09 -7.43
N VAL A 141 4.05 -5.05 -7.16
CA VAL A 141 3.63 -3.66 -7.32
C VAL A 141 4.52 -2.97 -8.33
N LEU A 142 3.90 -2.32 -9.31
CA LEU A 142 4.53 -1.37 -10.21
C LEU A 142 4.12 0.05 -9.82
N TRP A 143 5.11 0.90 -9.62
CA TRP A 143 4.99 2.31 -9.28
C TRP A 143 5.59 3.15 -10.41
N GLU A 144 4.85 4.13 -10.91
CA GLU A 144 5.27 5.06 -11.95
C GLU A 144 4.94 6.49 -11.52
N THR A 145 5.82 7.46 -11.78
CA THR A 145 5.48 8.88 -11.54
C THR A 145 4.82 9.47 -12.77
N GLU A 146 3.55 9.85 -12.65
CA GLU A 146 2.82 10.57 -13.70
C GLU A 146 3.14 12.07 -13.69
N SER A 147 3.20 12.68 -12.50
CA SER A 147 3.47 14.11 -12.36
C SER A 147 4.25 14.45 -11.10
N GLY A 148 5.08 15.49 -11.21
CA GLY A 148 5.85 16.02 -10.08
C GLY A 148 6.98 15.08 -9.65
N LYS A 149 7.18 14.92 -8.34
CA LYS A 149 8.22 14.06 -7.77
C LYS A 149 7.58 13.12 -6.75
N THR A 150 7.60 11.82 -7.03
CA THR A 150 7.09 10.82 -6.10
C THR A 150 8.23 9.96 -5.56
N SER A 151 7.94 9.23 -4.49
CA SER A 151 8.87 8.27 -3.89
C SER A 151 8.11 6.99 -3.67
N SER A 152 8.58 5.86 -4.19
CA SER A 152 8.03 4.56 -3.83
C SER A 152 8.47 4.20 -2.42
N ASN A 153 7.63 3.52 -1.65
CA ASN A 153 7.98 3.02 -0.33
C ASN A 153 7.02 1.88 0.07
N PRO A 154 7.51 0.69 0.50
CA PRO A 154 6.65 -0.36 1.04
C PRO A 154 5.76 0.10 2.19
N LEU A 155 6.23 1.06 3.01
CA LEU A 155 5.51 1.57 4.18
C LEU A 155 4.25 2.38 3.83
N TYR A 156 4.06 2.74 2.56
CA TYR A 156 2.81 3.35 2.11
C TYR A 156 1.69 2.33 1.91
N PHE A 157 1.98 1.04 2.07
CA PHE A 157 1.01 -0.02 1.93
C PHE A 157 0.68 -0.59 3.30
N SER A 158 -0.60 -0.83 3.52
CA SER A 158 -1.08 -1.59 4.67
C SER A 158 -2.21 -2.52 4.22
N ALA A 159 -2.46 -3.58 4.99
CA ALA A 159 -3.55 -4.49 4.70
C ALA A 159 -4.37 -4.79 5.95
N LYS A 160 -5.65 -5.09 5.74
CA LYS A 160 -6.56 -5.64 6.74
C LYS A 160 -7.17 -6.93 6.23
N ASP A 161 -7.40 -7.89 7.11
CA ASP A 161 -8.14 -9.10 6.77
C ASP A 161 -9.65 -8.85 6.69
N ALA A 162 -10.42 -9.88 6.32
CA ALA A 162 -11.87 -9.82 6.21
C ALA A 162 -12.58 -9.40 7.53
N ASN A 163 -11.93 -9.56 8.67
CA ASN A 163 -12.45 -9.15 9.99
C ASN A 163 -11.97 -7.74 10.38
N GLY A 164 -11.26 -7.04 9.50
CA GLY A 164 -10.71 -5.70 9.74
C GLY A 164 -9.44 -5.69 10.60
N ARG A 165 -8.84 -6.85 10.91
CA ARG A 165 -7.59 -6.92 11.67
C ARG A 165 -6.43 -6.49 10.79
N LYS A 166 -5.57 -5.62 11.32
CA LYS A 166 -4.37 -5.15 10.60
C LYS A 166 -3.40 -6.32 10.38
N ALA A 167 -2.89 -6.44 9.17
CA ALA A 167 -1.85 -7.39 8.82
C ALA A 167 -0.46 -6.90 9.19
N ASP A 168 0.47 -7.83 9.42
CA ASP A 168 1.85 -7.53 9.72
C ASP A 168 2.67 -7.49 8.43
N MET A 169 3.31 -6.35 8.11
CA MET A 169 4.15 -6.26 6.92
C MET A 169 5.49 -7.00 7.13
N SER A 170 5.89 -7.79 6.15
CA SER A 170 7.22 -8.40 6.08
C SER A 170 8.17 -7.50 5.29
N LEU A 171 9.24 -7.03 5.95
CA LEU A 171 10.25 -6.11 5.39
C LEU A 171 11.41 -6.82 4.68
N PHE A 172 11.32 -8.13 4.50
CA PHE A 172 12.37 -8.96 3.93
C PHE A 172 11.87 -9.83 2.78
N ALA A 173 10.81 -9.44 2.09
CA ALA A 173 10.38 -10.16 0.90
C ALA A 173 11.46 -10.12 -0.19
N ASP A 174 11.62 -11.22 -0.92
CA ASP A 174 12.50 -11.26 -2.09
C ASP A 174 12.01 -10.21 -3.11
N ASN A 175 12.94 -9.46 -3.70
CA ASN A 175 12.64 -8.35 -4.61
C ASN A 175 11.68 -7.29 -3.99
N GLN A 176 11.81 -7.00 -2.70
CA GLN A 176 10.98 -5.97 -2.03
C GLN A 176 11.01 -4.64 -2.78
N LEU A 177 9.85 -3.98 -2.88
CA LEU A 177 9.76 -2.65 -3.46
C LEU A 177 10.74 -1.69 -2.77
N GLY A 178 11.58 -1.04 -3.57
CA GLY A 178 12.57 -0.10 -3.05
C GLY A 178 11.91 1.15 -2.48
N SER A 179 12.51 1.68 -1.41
CA SER A 179 12.21 3.03 -0.93
C SER A 179 13.11 4.02 -1.65
N GLY A 180 12.53 4.99 -2.35
CA GLY A 180 13.32 5.96 -3.08
C GLY A 180 12.51 6.78 -4.08
N GLU A 181 13.13 7.86 -4.52
CA GLU A 181 12.57 8.74 -5.53
C GLU A 181 12.35 8.01 -6.86
N VAL A 182 11.21 8.29 -7.49
CA VAL A 182 10.87 7.84 -8.84
C VAL A 182 10.59 9.10 -9.67
N LEU A 183 11.40 9.35 -10.69
CA LEU A 183 11.25 10.54 -11.53
C LEU A 183 10.06 10.39 -12.50
N PRO A 184 9.50 11.49 -13.03
CA PRO A 184 8.48 11.42 -14.07
C PRO A 184 8.85 10.49 -15.23
N GLY A 185 7.96 9.55 -15.55
CA GLY A 185 8.17 8.54 -16.59
C GLY A 185 9.00 7.32 -16.15
N ASP A 186 9.72 7.40 -15.03
CA ASP A 186 10.44 6.25 -14.46
C ASP A 186 9.49 5.33 -13.70
N LYS A 187 9.97 4.10 -13.48
CA LYS A 187 9.22 3.04 -12.80
C LYS A 187 10.07 2.36 -11.73
N ALA A 188 9.43 2.09 -10.59
CA ALA A 188 9.92 1.17 -9.58
C ALA A 188 8.99 -0.04 -9.52
N ARG A 189 9.55 -1.26 -9.47
CA ARG A 189 8.77 -2.48 -9.30
C ARG A 189 9.35 -3.29 -8.16
N GLY A 190 8.47 -3.92 -7.39
CA GLY A 190 8.89 -4.87 -6.39
C GLY A 190 7.74 -5.40 -5.56
N ASN A 191 8.10 -6.24 -4.62
CA ASN A 191 7.18 -7.00 -3.82
C ASN A 191 6.83 -6.30 -2.51
N ILE A 192 5.60 -6.49 -2.06
CA ILE A 192 5.13 -6.11 -0.72
C ILE A 192 4.44 -7.33 -0.14
N ALA A 193 4.85 -7.74 1.06
CA ALA A 193 4.33 -8.93 1.72
C ALA A 193 3.66 -8.58 3.04
N PHE A 194 2.47 -9.15 3.27
CA PHE A 194 1.76 -9.05 4.53
C PHE A 194 1.49 -10.44 5.10
N ASP A 195 1.90 -10.70 6.34
CA ASP A 195 1.44 -11.85 7.11
C ASP A 195 0.01 -11.58 7.59
N ILE A 196 -0.94 -12.35 7.07
CA ILE A 196 -2.36 -12.05 7.19
C ILE A 196 -3.20 -13.33 7.19
N ALA A 197 -4.33 -13.25 7.87
CA ALA A 197 -5.33 -14.31 7.86
C ALA A 197 -5.73 -14.72 6.43
N PRO A 198 -6.03 -16.02 6.20
CA PRO A 198 -6.61 -16.48 4.94
C PRO A 198 -7.93 -15.75 4.62
N GLY A 199 -8.29 -15.72 3.34
CA GLY A 199 -9.55 -15.11 2.88
C GLY A 199 -9.38 -13.72 2.26
N ALA A 200 -10.47 -12.97 2.12
CA ALA A 200 -10.42 -11.65 1.51
C ALA A 200 -9.55 -10.68 2.32
N ALA A 201 -8.92 -9.74 1.64
CA ALA A 201 -8.10 -8.70 2.26
C ALA A 201 -8.37 -7.32 1.63
N THR A 202 -8.27 -6.29 2.43
CA THR A 202 -8.30 -4.90 1.98
C THR A 202 -6.90 -4.32 2.03
N VAL A 203 -6.34 -3.93 0.89
CA VAL A 203 -5.05 -3.24 0.80
C VAL A 203 -5.30 -1.75 0.69
N MET A 204 -4.70 -0.98 1.58
CA MET A 204 -4.77 0.48 1.63
C MET A 204 -3.42 1.04 1.19
N ILE A 205 -3.45 2.00 0.27
CA ILE A 205 -2.30 2.74 -0.22
C ILE A 205 -2.41 4.16 0.32
N SER A 206 -1.34 4.63 0.93
CA SER A 206 -1.26 5.92 1.59
C SER A 206 -0.33 6.88 0.85
N ASP A 207 -0.52 8.17 1.12
CA ASP A 207 0.42 9.22 0.73
C ASP A 207 1.65 9.27 1.67
N PRO A 208 2.62 10.17 1.42
CA PRO A 208 3.81 10.31 2.27
C PRO A 208 3.54 10.71 3.73
N LEU A 209 2.34 11.18 4.07
CA LEU A 209 1.90 11.48 5.44
C LEU A 209 1.03 10.37 6.03
N LEU A 210 1.07 9.19 5.40
CA LEU A 210 0.33 7.99 5.79
C LEU A 210 -1.19 8.15 5.77
N GLN A 211 -1.72 9.11 5.00
CA GLN A 211 -3.15 9.27 4.78
C GLN A 211 -3.62 8.34 3.67
N GLU A 212 -4.71 7.60 3.88
CA GLU A 212 -5.27 6.70 2.87
C GLU A 212 -5.64 7.49 1.60
N ALA A 213 -5.06 7.10 0.48
CA ALA A 213 -5.25 7.75 -0.81
C ALA A 213 -5.91 6.81 -1.83
N ALA A 214 -5.78 5.49 -1.65
CA ALA A 214 -6.50 4.49 -2.42
C ALA A 214 -6.70 3.20 -1.62
N ARG A 215 -7.63 2.37 -2.09
CA ARG A 215 -7.96 1.08 -1.49
C ARG A 215 -8.29 0.06 -2.55
N ILE A 216 -7.82 -1.17 -2.37
CA ILE A 216 -8.08 -2.31 -3.25
C ILE A 216 -8.62 -3.47 -2.44
N GLN A 217 -9.62 -4.16 -2.98
CA GLN A 217 -10.07 -5.43 -2.43
C GLN A 217 -9.38 -6.59 -3.13
N ILE A 218 -8.78 -7.48 -2.34
CA ILE A 218 -8.13 -8.70 -2.78
C ILE A 218 -9.05 -9.87 -2.41
N PRO A 219 -9.50 -10.67 -3.39
CA PRO A 219 -10.28 -11.87 -3.11
C PRO A 219 -9.46 -12.89 -2.33
N GLY A 220 -10.16 -13.76 -1.60
CA GLY A 220 -9.57 -14.79 -0.74
C GLY A 220 -9.13 -16.04 -1.47
#